data_AF-A0A931D986-F1
#
_entry.id   AF-A0A931D986-F1
#
_cell.length_a   1.000
_cell.length_b   1.000
_cell.length_c   1.000
_cell.angle_alpha   90.00
_cell.angle_beta   90.00
_cell.angle_gamma   90.00
#
_symmetry.space_group_name_H-M   'P 1'
#
loop_
_entity.id
_entity.type
_entity.pdbx_description
1 polymer ?
#
loop_
_entity_poly.entity_id
_entity_poly.type
_entity_poly.pdbx_seq_one_letter_code
_entity_poly.pdbx_strand_id
1 'polypeptide(L)'
;MTTRPAVNLSLSKLRKEIKKIDPFRVSLSGSKIVTFPDVYAMESVEAEEIFSGLNRNSTSWGVLSKWLSTADADKLKAEKLSVRELSAVVQAAIAYYEESYGDEGNGNASES
;
A
#
# COMPACT_ATOMS: atom_id res chain seq x y z
N MET A 1 36.24 -6.13 31.73
CA MET A 1 35.30 -7.05 31.04
C MET A 1 34.24 -6.17 30.40
N THR A 2 34.19 -6.10 29.07
CA THR A 2 33.24 -5.21 28.37
C THR A 2 31.94 -5.99 28.14
N THR A 3 30.94 -5.75 28.98
CA THR A 3 29.61 -6.34 28.82
C THR A 3 29.00 -5.79 27.54
N ARG A 4 28.80 -6.66 26.55
CA ARG A 4 28.18 -6.30 25.27
C ARG A 4 26.70 -5.99 25.55
N PRO A 5 26.13 -4.90 25.02
CA PRO A 5 24.74 -4.55 25.27
C PRO A 5 23.80 -5.66 24.78
N ALA A 6 22.75 -5.94 25.56
CA ALA A 6 21.70 -6.88 25.16
C ALA A 6 20.94 -6.32 23.95
N VAL A 7 20.91 -7.08 22.86
CA VAL A 7 20.20 -6.69 21.63
C VAL A 7 18.82 -7.36 21.63
N ASN A 8 17.77 -6.54 21.80
CA ASN A 8 16.39 -7.03 21.86
C ASN A 8 15.76 -7.18 20.46
N LEU A 9 16.18 -6.38 19.48
CA LEU A 9 15.67 -6.39 18.11
C LEU A 9 16.82 -6.19 17.13
N SER A 10 16.84 -6.98 16.05
CA SER A 10 17.80 -6.86 14.96
C SER A 10 17.07 -6.55 13.67
N LEU A 11 17.42 -5.44 13.02
CA LEU A 11 16.84 -5.06 11.73
C LEU A 11 17.02 -6.15 10.66
N SER A 12 18.16 -6.85 10.68
CA SER A 12 18.43 -7.94 9.75
C SER A 12 17.56 -9.17 9.98
N LYS A 13 17.10 -9.40 11.23
CA LYS A 13 16.12 -10.45 11.55
C LYS A 13 14.73 -10.00 11.16
N LEU A 14 14.34 -8.80 11.59
CA LEU A 14 13.05 -8.19 11.27
C LEU A 14 12.78 -8.19 9.76
N ARG A 15 13.75 -7.76 8.93
CA ARG A 15 13.61 -7.75 7.46
C ARG A 15 13.40 -9.13 6.83
N LYS A 16 13.80 -10.21 7.50
CA LYS A 16 13.56 -11.59 7.04
C LYS A 16 12.19 -12.11 7.47
N GLU A 17 11.64 -11.55 8.54
CA GLU A 17 10.38 -11.96 9.15
C GLU A 17 9.19 -11.16 8.60
N ILE A 18 9.42 -9.94 8.08
CA ILE A 18 8.38 -9.14 7.44
C ILE A 18 7.83 -9.87 6.21
N LYS A 19 6.53 -10.17 6.27
CA LYS A 19 5.75 -10.74 5.18
C LYS A 19 5.66 -9.74 4.03
N LYS A 20 5.77 -10.25 2.81
CA LYS A 20 5.47 -9.47 1.60
C LYS A 20 4.02 -9.71 1.23
N ILE A 21 3.27 -8.62 1.04
CA ILE A 21 1.90 -8.68 0.56
C ILE A 21 1.91 -8.60 -0.96
N ASP A 22 1.01 -9.35 -1.61
CA ASP A 22 0.84 -9.30 -3.05
C ASP A 22 0.37 -7.90 -3.50
N PRO A 23 0.75 -7.44 -4.70
CA PRO A 23 0.25 -6.17 -5.20
C PRO A 23 -1.27 -6.18 -5.43
N PHE A 24 -1.95 -5.11 -5.03
CA PHE A 24 -3.38 -4.93 -5.29
C PHE A 24 -3.59 -4.62 -6.79
N ARG A 25 -4.51 -5.34 -7.43
CA ARG A 25 -4.73 -5.26 -8.88
C ARG A 25 -6.16 -4.88 -9.19
N VAL A 26 -6.32 -3.90 -10.08
CA VAL A 26 -7.62 -3.40 -10.52
C VAL A 26 -7.78 -3.69 -12.01
N SER A 27 -8.84 -4.40 -12.37
CA SER A 27 -9.25 -4.57 -13.77
C SER A 27 -9.92 -3.29 -14.28
N LEU A 28 -9.47 -2.80 -15.42
CA LEU A 28 -10.03 -1.66 -16.13
C LEU A 28 -10.76 -2.10 -17.40
N SER A 29 -11.34 -1.14 -18.12
CA SER A 29 -11.96 -1.39 -19.42
C SER A 29 -10.96 -2.00 -20.41
N GLY A 30 -11.46 -2.86 -21.30
CA GLY A 30 -10.64 -3.48 -22.33
C GLY A 30 -9.62 -4.49 -21.81
N SER A 31 -9.92 -5.18 -20.70
CA SER A 31 -9.07 -6.22 -20.09
C SER A 31 -7.68 -5.73 -19.63
N LYS A 32 -7.53 -4.42 -19.40
CA LYS A 32 -6.30 -3.84 -18.85
C LYS A 32 -6.28 -4.03 -17.34
N ILE A 33 -5.08 -4.11 -16.76
CA ILE A 33 -4.86 -4.19 -15.32
C ILE A 33 -3.93 -3.07 -14.90
N VAL A 34 -4.27 -2.42 -13.79
CA VAL A 34 -3.43 -1.51 -13.03
C VAL A 34 -2.99 -2.19 -11.75
N THR A 35 -1.71 -2.05 -11.42
CA THR A 35 -1.12 -2.62 -10.21
C THR A 35 -0.76 -1.50 -9.25
N PHE A 36 -1.38 -1.52 -8.07
CA PHE A 36 -0.99 -0.69 -6.94
C PHE A 36 0.11 -1.42 -6.17
N PRO A 37 1.31 -0.83 -5.97
CA PRO A 37 2.32 -1.43 -5.13
C PRO A 37 2.01 -1.21 -3.64
N ASP A 38 2.60 -2.06 -2.82
CA ASP A 38 2.46 -2.00 -1.36
C ASP A 38 3.17 -0.77 -0.81
N VAL A 39 2.38 0.23 -0.43
CA VAL A 39 2.86 1.51 0.11
C VAL A 39 3.56 1.34 1.47
N TYR A 40 3.25 0.29 2.23
CA TYR A 40 3.88 0.00 3.53
C TYR A 40 5.23 -0.70 3.38
N ALA A 41 5.47 -1.33 2.22
CA ALA A 41 6.75 -1.93 1.87
C ALA A 41 7.72 -0.95 1.17
N MET A 42 7.28 0.27 0.87
CA MET A 42 8.12 1.32 0.29
C MET A 42 9.09 1.92 1.32
N GLU A 43 10.06 2.70 0.83
CA GLU A 43 10.93 3.49 1.72
C GLU A 43 10.07 4.52 2.50
N SER A 44 10.44 4.77 3.75
CA SER A 44 9.61 5.53 4.69
C SER A 44 9.33 6.95 4.23
N VAL A 45 10.31 7.66 3.64
CA VAL A 45 10.13 9.04 3.16
C VAL A 45 9.24 9.04 1.92
N GLU A 46 9.45 8.10 0.99
CA GLU A 46 8.59 7.95 -0.20
C GLU A 46 7.13 7.64 0.19
N ALA A 47 6.93 6.73 1.15
CA ALA A 47 5.61 6.36 1.66
C ALA A 47 4.92 7.53 2.38
N GLU A 48 5.65 8.32 3.19
CA GLU A 48 5.10 9.49 3.89
C GLU A 48 4.56 10.55 2.92
N GLU A 49 5.27 10.80 1.82
CA GLU A 49 4.79 11.71 0.77
C GLU A 49 3.49 11.21 0.11
N ILE A 50 3.35 9.89 -0.05
CA ILE A 50 2.12 9.29 -0.59
C ILE A 50 1.00 9.41 0.44
N PHE A 51 1.21 8.97 1.68
CA PHE A 51 0.20 9.02 2.74
C PHE A 51 -0.29 10.44 3.03
N SER A 52 0.60 11.42 3.10
CA SER A 52 0.23 12.82 3.29
C SER A 52 -0.59 13.38 2.11
N GLY A 53 -0.33 12.89 0.90
CA GLY A 53 -1.07 13.25 -0.31
C GLY A 53 -2.41 12.52 -0.48
N LEU A 54 -2.62 11.40 0.21
CA LEU A 54 -3.86 10.65 0.19
C LEU A 54 -4.92 11.33 1.06
N ASN A 55 -5.54 12.40 0.53
CA ASN A 55 -6.73 12.98 1.14
C ASN A 55 -7.95 12.09 0.85
N ARG A 56 -8.72 11.74 1.89
CA ARG A 56 -9.97 10.95 1.79
C ARG A 56 -11.01 11.57 0.85
N ASN A 57 -10.96 12.88 0.63
CA ASN A 57 -11.97 13.62 -0.14
C ASN A 57 -11.56 13.94 -1.59
N SER A 58 -10.28 13.85 -1.94
CA SER A 58 -9.80 14.04 -3.32
C SER A 58 -8.35 13.56 -3.47
N THR A 59 -8.14 12.54 -4.29
CA THR A 59 -6.79 12.08 -4.62
C THR A 59 -6.21 12.90 -5.78
N SER A 60 -5.00 13.41 -5.59
CA SER A 60 -4.24 14.12 -6.62
C SER A 60 -3.57 13.13 -7.57
N TRP A 61 -3.60 13.42 -8.87
CA TRP A 61 -2.82 12.68 -9.87
C TRP A 61 -1.30 12.76 -9.63
N GLY A 62 -0.83 13.81 -8.95
CA GLY A 62 0.58 13.90 -8.53
C GLY A 62 0.94 12.82 -7.52
N VAL A 63 0.02 12.49 -6.61
CA VAL A 63 0.21 11.43 -5.61
C VAL A 63 0.13 10.06 -6.28
N LEU A 64 -0.85 9.85 -7.15
CA LEU A 64 -0.97 8.59 -7.92
C LEU A 64 0.23 8.33 -8.83
N SER A 65 0.86 9.38 -9.37
CA SER A 65 2.05 9.22 -10.22
C SER A 65 3.31 8.88 -9.42
N LYS A 66 3.33 9.18 -8.11
CA LYS A 66 4.39 8.73 -7.19
C LYS A 66 4.15 7.31 -6.70
N TRP A 67 2.89 6.95 -6.51
CA TRP A 67 2.52 5.63 -6.00
C TRP A 67 2.51 4.55 -7.10
N LEU A 68 1.97 4.85 -8.28
CA LEU A 68 1.88 3.90 -9.39
C LEU A 68 3.09 4.01 -10.32
N SER A 69 3.36 2.93 -11.04
CA SER A 69 4.23 3.02 -12.22
C SER A 69 3.63 3.99 -13.25
N THR A 70 4.48 4.67 -14.04
CA THR A 70 4.00 5.60 -15.09
C THR A 70 2.99 4.94 -16.02
N ALA A 71 3.26 3.69 -16.43
CA ALA A 71 2.37 2.94 -17.31
C ALA A 71 0.99 2.67 -16.68
N ASP A 72 0.94 2.37 -15.38
CA ASP A 72 -0.31 2.09 -14.68
C ASP A 72 -1.09 3.38 -14.34
N ALA A 73 -0.38 4.46 -14.00
CA ALA A 73 -0.99 5.78 -13.85
C ALA A 73 -1.67 6.24 -15.16
N ASP A 74 -1.00 6.06 -16.30
CA ASP A 74 -1.56 6.41 -17.61
C ASP A 74 -2.78 5.57 -17.98
N LYS A 75 -2.75 4.26 -17.71
CA LYS A 75 -3.92 3.39 -17.91
C LYS A 75 -5.10 3.85 -17.06
N LEU A 76 -4.88 4.12 -15.77
CA LEU A 76 -5.93 4.57 -14.86
C LEU A 76 -6.50 5.93 -15.29
N LYS A 77 -5.65 6.84 -15.77
CA LYS A 77 -6.06 8.16 -16.26
C LYS A 77 -6.88 8.07 -17.55
N ALA A 78 -6.58 7.11 -18.42
CA ALA A 78 -7.31 6.90 -19.67
C ALA A 78 -8.78 6.46 -19.44
N GLU A 79 -9.10 5.88 -18.28
CA GLU A 79 -10.47 5.48 -17.93
C GLU A 79 -11.40 6.66 -17.64
N LYS A 80 -10.85 7.88 -17.44
CA LYS A 80 -11.63 9.10 -17.18
C LYS A 80 -12.63 8.95 -16.02
N LEU A 81 -12.20 8.27 -14.96
CA LEU A 81 -12.99 8.08 -13.74
C LEU A 81 -13.43 9.42 -13.16
N SER A 82 -14.66 9.47 -12.66
CA SER A 82 -15.10 10.55 -11.79
C SER A 82 -14.27 10.60 -10.51
N VAL A 83 -14.30 11.74 -9.80
CA VAL A 83 -13.60 11.89 -8.51
C VAL A 83 -14.05 10.82 -7.51
N ARG A 84 -15.32 10.43 -7.53
CA ARG A 84 -15.87 9.41 -6.64
C ARG A 84 -15.34 8.02 -6.96
N GLU A 85 -15.29 7.65 -8.24
CA GLU A 85 -14.76 6.35 -8.68
C GLU A 85 -13.26 6.25 -8.39
N LEU A 86 -12.50 7.31 -8.69
CA LEU A 86 -11.07 7.34 -8.38
C LEU A 86 -10.81 7.22 -6.88
N SER A 87 -11.58 7.93 -6.06
CA SER A 87 -11.50 7.84 -4.60
C SER A 87 -11.81 6.42 -4.11
N ALA A 88 -12.84 5.77 -4.67
CA ALA A 88 -13.18 4.39 -4.31
C ALA A 88 -12.07 3.39 -4.67
N VAL A 89 -11.43 3.53 -5.84
CA VAL A 89 -10.30 2.69 -6.25
C VAL A 89 -9.12 2.85 -5.29
N VAL A 90 -8.80 4.11 -4.93
CA VAL A 90 -7.71 4.43 -4.01
C VAL A 90 -7.98 3.89 -2.60
N GLN A 91 -9.20 4.06 -2.09
CA GLN A 91 -9.61 3.52 -0.80
C GLN A 91 -9.53 2.00 -0.77
N ALA A 92 -9.96 1.32 -1.84
CA ALA A 92 -9.87 -0.13 -1.93
C ALA A 92 -8.41 -0.63 -1.91
N ALA A 93 -7.50 0.07 -2.60
CA ALA A 93 -6.08 -0.28 -2.58
C ALA A 93 -5.45 -0.12 -1.18
N ILE A 94 -5.76 0.98 -0.47
CA ILE A 94 -5.26 1.18 0.90
C ILE A 94 -5.85 0.15 1.86
N ALA A 95 -7.17 -0.08 1.81
CA ALA A 95 -7.85 -1.03 2.67
C ALA A 95 -7.29 -2.45 2.51
N TYR A 96 -6.95 -2.86 1.29
CA TYR A 96 -6.34 -4.17 1.03
C TYR A 96 -5.02 -4.36 1.81
N TYR A 97 -4.16 -3.34 1.84
CA TYR A 97 -2.90 -3.42 2.59
C TYR A 97 -3.11 -3.29 4.10
N GLU A 98 -3.97 -2.38 4.54
CA GLU A 98 -4.32 -2.24 5.96
C GLU A 98 -4.88 -3.54 6.54
N GLU A 99 -5.76 -4.23 5.81
CA GLU A 99 -6.29 -5.54 6.20
C GLU A 99 -5.21 -6.62 6.18
N SER A 100 -4.37 -6.65 5.14
CA SER A 100 -3.30 -7.65 5.00
C SER A 100 -2.25 -7.60 6.11
N TYR A 101 -1.99 -6.41 6.66
CA TYR A 101 -1.12 -6.19 7.81
C TYR A 101 -1.88 -6.24 9.16
N GLY A 102 -3.16 -5.87 9.18
CA GLY A 102 -4.02 -5.88 10.37
C GLY A 102 -4.44 -7.28 10.82
N ASP A 103 -4.51 -8.24 9.90
CA ASP A 103 -4.82 -9.65 10.19
C ASP A 103 -3.77 -10.32 11.11
N GLU A 104 -2.57 -9.75 11.22
CA GLU A 104 -1.51 -10.22 12.13
C GLU A 104 -1.88 -10.08 13.62
N GLY A 105 -2.98 -9.38 13.97
CA GLY A 105 -3.49 -9.22 15.33
C GLY A 105 -4.84 -9.87 15.63
N ASN A 106 -5.54 -10.45 14.64
CA ASN A 106 -6.90 -11.00 14.82
C ASN A 106 -7.01 -12.51 14.54
N GLY A 107 -5.90 -13.24 14.70
CA GLY A 107 -5.93 -14.70 14.81
C GLY A 107 -6.75 -15.13 16.03
N ASN A 108 -7.97 -15.60 15.78
CA ASN A 108 -8.92 -16.18 16.74
C ASN A 108 -9.52 -15.24 17.78
N ALA A 109 -10.44 -14.36 17.36
CA ALA A 109 -11.53 -13.88 18.22
C ALA A 109 -12.89 -14.04 17.52
N SER A 110 -13.14 -15.22 16.93
CA SER A 110 -14.47 -15.67 16.52
C SER A 110 -14.47 -17.20 16.48
N GLU A 111 -14.20 -17.82 17.62
CA GLU A 111 -14.77 -19.13 17.94
C GLU A 111 -15.75 -18.89 19.10
N SER A 112 -17.03 -19.02 18.75
CA SER A 112 -18.21 -19.44 19.54
C SER A 112 -18.31 -19.10 21.03
#